data_AF-A0A2C6MGA6-F1
#
_entry.id   AF-A0A2C6MGA6-F1
#
_cell.length_a   1.000
_cell.length_b   1.000
_cell.length_c   1.000
_cell.angle_alpha   90.00
_cell.angle_beta   90.00
_cell.angle_gamma   90.00
#
_symmetry.space_group_name_H-M   'P 1'
#
loop_
_entity.id
_entity.type
_entity.pdbx_description
1 polymer ?
#
loop_
_entity_poly.entity_id
_entity_poly.type
_entity_poly.pdbx_seq_one_letter_code
_entity_poly.pdbx_strand_id
1 'polypeptide(L)'
;MPSPLNHYAELKYFVPAPLIIIDQEIIWYGQPLVKKDKVEYFVSVRFKGKRTAQMLTTLLGTGSGVGLGFNEFIGSNEKCPNCGRPLRIVENPKNRKLLLGCTGYPKCNYIFPYIPVDLVNKYLTTTQKVCHKCGSPFYARVSQYGLYISCENFWACKNKISVKDL
;
A
#
# COMPACT_ATOMS: atom_id res chain seq x y z
N MET A 1 9.01 26.26 -13.68
CA MET A 1 9.44 24.85 -13.51
C MET A 1 10.97 24.82 -13.50
N PRO A 2 11.64 24.06 -12.61
CA PRO A 2 13.10 23.98 -12.62
C PRO A 2 13.61 23.40 -13.95
N SER A 3 14.64 24.02 -14.54
CA SER A 3 15.17 23.69 -15.87
C SER A 3 15.43 22.19 -16.14
N PRO A 4 15.88 21.36 -15.18
CA PRO A 4 16.15 19.94 -15.43
C PRO A 4 14.93 19.09 -15.78
N LEU A 5 13.71 19.55 -15.48
CA LEU A 5 12.50 18.73 -15.60
C LEU A 5 11.69 19.02 -16.88
N ASN A 6 12.09 20.00 -17.69
CA ASN A 6 11.33 20.46 -18.84
C ASN A 6 11.10 19.36 -19.90
N HIS A 7 12.01 18.41 -20.07
CA HIS A 7 11.86 17.31 -21.03
C HIS A 7 10.82 16.25 -20.63
N TYR A 8 10.36 16.27 -19.37
CA TYR A 8 9.41 15.31 -18.83
C TYR A 8 7.99 15.88 -18.66
N ALA A 9 7.78 17.16 -19.00
CA ALA A 9 6.53 17.86 -18.79
C ALA A 9 5.85 18.23 -20.10
N GLU A 10 4.53 18.01 -20.15
CA GLU A 10 3.66 18.56 -21.18
C GLU A 10 2.85 19.72 -20.58
N LEU A 11 2.84 20.87 -21.27
CA LEU A 11 2.09 22.04 -20.85
C LEU A 11 0.68 21.96 -21.46
N LYS A 12 -0.36 21.92 -20.62
CA LYS A 12 -1.76 21.97 -21.05
C LYS A 12 -2.46 23.13 -20.37
N TYR A 13 -3.22 23.89 -21.15
CA TYR A 13 -3.81 25.16 -20.70
C TYR A 13 -5.12 24.98 -19.90
N PHE A 14 -5.77 23.81 -19.96
CA PHE A 14 -7.00 23.55 -19.21
C PHE A 14 -7.26 22.05 -19.01
N VAL A 15 -7.45 21.60 -17.78
CA VAL A 15 -7.90 20.22 -17.42
C VAL A 15 -8.77 20.28 -16.16
N PRO A 16 -9.99 19.69 -16.16
CA PRO A 16 -11.00 19.94 -15.12
C PRO A 16 -10.91 19.08 -13.84
N ALA A 17 -10.01 18.09 -13.75
CA ALA A 17 -9.89 17.21 -12.57
C ALA A 17 -8.42 17.01 -12.15
N PRO A 18 -8.08 17.01 -10.84
CA PRO A 18 -6.70 17.00 -10.34
C PRO A 18 -6.00 15.63 -10.41
N LEU A 19 -6.70 14.57 -10.81
CA LEU A 19 -6.15 13.21 -10.94
C LEU A 19 -6.85 12.50 -12.09
N ILE A 20 -6.08 12.13 -13.11
CA ILE A 20 -6.53 11.24 -14.17
C ILE A 20 -5.50 10.10 -14.25
N ILE A 21 -5.97 8.87 -14.07
CA ILE A 21 -5.18 7.66 -14.29
C ILE A 21 -5.61 7.12 -15.66
N ILE A 22 -4.68 7.06 -16.61
CA ILE A 22 -4.87 6.43 -17.92
C ILE A 22 -3.77 5.37 -18.03
N ASP A 23 -4.13 4.14 -18.36
CA ASP A 23 -3.18 3.04 -18.64
C ASP A 23 -2.16 2.72 -17.52
N GLN A 24 -2.55 2.84 -16.24
CA GLN A 24 -1.64 2.65 -15.09
C GLN A 24 -0.50 3.70 -15.00
N GLU A 25 -0.60 4.79 -15.75
CA GLU A 25 0.24 5.98 -15.60
C GLU A 25 -0.52 7.04 -14.78
N ILE A 26 0.12 7.56 -13.73
CA ILE A 26 -0.47 8.63 -12.90
C ILE A 26 0.02 9.97 -13.43
N ILE A 27 -0.93 10.81 -13.83
CA ILE A 27 -0.69 12.23 -14.03
C ILE A 27 -1.03 12.91 -12.72
N TRP A 28 -0.02 13.36 -11.98
CA TRP A 28 -0.23 14.13 -10.76
C TRP A 28 -0.23 15.61 -11.08
N TYR A 29 -1.25 16.30 -10.59
CA TYR A 29 -1.38 17.74 -10.62
C TYR A 29 -1.18 18.24 -9.19
N GLY A 30 -0.10 18.99 -8.95
CA GLY A 30 0.11 19.60 -7.64
C GLY A 30 -1.00 20.60 -7.30
N GLN A 31 -1.33 20.74 -6.02
CA GLN A 31 -2.24 21.78 -5.56
C GLN A 31 -1.54 23.15 -5.68
N PRO A 32 -2.09 24.14 -6.41
CA PRO A 32 -1.42 25.42 -6.59
C PRO A 32 -1.37 26.21 -5.28
N LEU A 33 -0.24 26.85 -5.00
CA LEU A 33 -0.18 27.92 -4.01
C LEU A 33 -0.91 29.14 -4.59
N VAL A 34 -2.08 29.45 -4.05
CA VAL A 34 -2.84 30.64 -4.42
C VAL A 34 -2.17 31.85 -3.76
N LYS A 35 -1.61 32.76 -4.57
CA LYS A 35 -1.25 34.11 -4.14
C LYS A 35 -2.17 35.10 -4.85
N LYS A 36 -2.93 35.89 -4.08
CA LYS A 36 -3.79 36.98 -4.59
C LYS A 36 -4.73 36.53 -5.74
N ASP A 37 -5.47 35.45 -5.50
CA ASP A 37 -6.55 34.96 -6.38
C ASP A 37 -6.18 34.61 -7.83
N LYS A 38 -4.88 34.45 -8.14
CA LYS A 38 -4.42 34.01 -9.47
C LYS A 38 -3.51 32.80 -9.36
N VAL A 39 -3.83 31.78 -10.16
CA VAL A 39 -2.92 30.67 -10.43
C VAL A 39 -2.21 30.97 -11.74
N GLU A 40 -0.94 31.36 -11.69
CA GLU A 40 -0.20 31.79 -12.89
C GLU A 40 0.29 30.60 -13.74
N TYR A 41 0.65 29.47 -13.12
CA TYR A 41 1.17 28.31 -13.85
C TYR A 41 0.75 27.00 -13.19
N PHE A 42 0.20 26.11 -14.00
CA PHE A 42 -0.09 24.75 -13.60
C PHE A 42 1.05 23.83 -14.04
N VAL A 43 1.71 23.18 -13.08
CA VAL A 43 2.74 22.18 -13.37
C VAL A 43 2.09 20.81 -13.29
N SER A 44 1.99 20.14 -14.44
CA SER A 44 1.65 18.73 -14.50
C SER A 44 2.93 17.91 -14.44
N VAL A 45 2.99 16.92 -13.56
CA VAL A 45 4.10 15.96 -13.48
C VAL A 45 3.55 14.58 -13.80
N ARG A 46 4.01 14.01 -14.92
CA ARG A 46 3.66 12.63 -15.29
C ARG A 46 4.59 11.67 -14.57
N PHE A 47 4.03 10.82 -13.73
CA PHE A 47 4.75 9.73 -13.10
C PHE A 47 4.48 8.44 -13.86
N LYS A 48 5.55 7.80 -14.34
CA LYS A 48 5.46 6.50 -15.01
C LYS A 48 5.80 5.36 -14.06
N GLY A 49 5.07 4.25 -14.22
CA GLY A 49 5.35 2.99 -13.54
C GLY A 49 4.36 2.61 -12.44
N LYS A 50 4.00 1.32 -12.42
CA LYS A 50 3.01 0.72 -11.51
C LYS A 50 3.31 0.95 -10.03
N ARG A 51 4.58 0.91 -9.62
CA ARG A 51 4.99 1.14 -8.22
C ARG A 51 4.82 2.61 -7.82
N THR A 52 5.21 3.54 -8.69
CA THR A 52 5.06 4.98 -8.50
C THR A 52 3.57 5.33 -8.38
N ALA A 53 2.75 4.72 -9.23
CA ALA A 53 1.30 4.88 -9.21
C ALA A 53 0.70 4.47 -7.85
N GLN A 54 0.99 3.25 -7.41
CA GLN A 54 0.51 2.71 -6.13
C GLN A 54 0.94 3.57 -4.93
N MET A 55 2.17 4.06 -4.93
CA MET A 55 2.70 4.90 -3.86
C MET A 55 1.97 6.25 -3.80
N LEU A 56 1.74 6.89 -4.94
CA LEU A 56 1.03 8.16 -5.01
C LEU A 56 -0.45 8.03 -4.62
N THR A 57 -1.12 6.96 -5.05
CA THR A 57 -2.51 6.69 -4.62
C THR A 57 -2.60 6.50 -3.11
N THR A 58 -1.63 5.81 -2.51
CA THR A 58 -1.54 5.64 -1.04
C THR A 58 -1.32 6.98 -0.34
N LEU A 59 -0.39 7.80 -0.84
CA LEU A 59 -0.03 9.09 -0.22
C LEU A 59 -1.16 10.12 -0.30
N LEU A 60 -1.94 10.10 -1.38
CA LEU A 60 -2.98 11.09 -1.64
C LEU A 60 -4.34 10.69 -1.05
N GLY A 61 -4.53 9.43 -0.65
CA GLY A 61 -5.81 8.95 -0.10
C GLY A 61 -6.97 9.00 -1.09
N THR A 62 -6.70 9.22 -2.38
CA THR A 62 -7.70 9.46 -3.45
C THR A 62 -8.09 8.18 -4.22
N GLY A 63 -7.63 7.01 -3.78
CA GLY A 63 -7.90 5.74 -4.44
C GLY A 63 -9.29 5.18 -4.15
N SER A 64 -10.30 5.61 -4.91
CA SER A 64 -11.52 4.82 -5.11
C SER A 64 -11.16 3.52 -5.85
N GLY A 65 -11.00 2.42 -5.11
CA GLY A 65 -11.17 1.07 -5.68
C GLY A 65 -9.94 0.28 -6.12
N VAL A 66 -8.76 0.46 -5.53
CA VAL A 66 -7.64 -0.50 -5.73
C VAL A 66 -6.99 -0.85 -4.40
N GLY A 67 -7.47 -1.95 -3.80
CA GLY A 67 -6.80 -2.72 -2.75
C GLY A 67 -6.37 -1.94 -1.50
N LEU A 68 -7.22 -1.94 -0.47
CA LEU A 68 -6.82 -1.62 0.91
C LEU A 68 -5.46 -2.31 1.19
N GLY A 69 -4.42 -1.55 1.54
CA GLY A 69 -3.13 -2.15 1.93
C GLY A 69 -3.31 -3.12 3.10
N PHE A 70 -2.39 -4.06 3.28
CA PHE A 70 -2.57 -5.11 4.30
C PHE A 70 -2.79 -4.55 5.72
N ASN A 71 -2.13 -3.44 6.06
CA ASN A 71 -2.35 -2.74 7.34
C ASN A 71 -3.77 -2.13 7.47
N GLU A 72 -4.32 -1.59 6.39
CA GLU A 72 -5.69 -1.04 6.34
C GLU A 72 -6.74 -2.17 6.46
N PHE A 73 -6.47 -3.30 5.80
CA PHE A 73 -7.27 -4.51 5.90
C PHE A 73 -7.32 -5.02 7.35
N ILE A 74 -6.17 -5.06 8.03
CA ILE A 74 -6.11 -5.41 9.46
C ILE A 74 -6.94 -4.43 10.27
N GLY A 75 -6.79 -3.12 10.08
CA GLY A 75 -7.54 -2.13 10.87
C GLY A 75 -9.07 -2.24 10.73
N SER A 76 -9.52 -2.72 9.57
CA SER A 76 -10.92 -2.95 9.26
C SER A 76 -11.47 -4.26 9.85
N ASN A 77 -10.64 -5.31 9.94
CA ASN A 77 -11.07 -6.65 10.36
C ASN A 77 -10.70 -7.01 11.80
N GLU A 78 -9.68 -6.38 12.38
CA GLU A 78 -9.12 -6.73 13.68
C GLU A 78 -9.22 -5.55 14.65
N LYS A 79 -9.95 -5.77 15.75
CA LYS A 79 -10.12 -4.79 16.83
C LYS A 79 -9.39 -5.23 18.09
N CYS A 80 -8.86 -4.25 18.82
CA CYS A 80 -8.20 -4.47 20.09
C CYS A 80 -9.23 -4.94 21.13
N PRO A 81 -9.02 -6.09 21.80
CA PRO A 81 -9.94 -6.59 22.82
C PRO A 81 -9.98 -5.68 24.05
N ASN A 82 -8.93 -4.88 24.30
CA ASN A 82 -8.85 -4.03 25.49
C ASN A 82 -9.58 -2.69 25.33
N CYS A 83 -9.70 -2.14 24.11
CA CYS A 83 -10.25 -0.79 23.91
C CYS A 83 -11.08 -0.60 22.64
N GLY A 84 -11.28 -1.66 21.84
CA GLY A 84 -12.06 -1.63 20.60
C GLY A 84 -11.41 -0.92 19.42
N ARG A 85 -10.27 -0.25 19.60
CA ARG A 85 -9.57 0.44 18.50
C ARG A 85 -8.97 -0.55 17.49
N PRO A 86 -8.80 -0.16 16.21
CA PRO A 86 -8.13 -0.99 15.21
C PRO A 86 -6.74 -1.47 15.63
N LEU A 87 -6.38 -2.68 15.23
CA LEU A 87 -5.00 -3.16 15.28
C LEU A 87 -4.23 -2.73 14.02
N ARG A 88 -2.90 -2.70 14.12
CA ARG A 88 -1.97 -2.42 13.02
C ARG A 88 -0.74 -3.32 13.10
N ILE A 89 -0.02 -3.47 12.00
CA ILE A 89 1.25 -4.19 12.02
C ILE A 89 2.29 -3.38 12.80
N VAL A 90 3.02 -4.07 13.67
CA VAL A 90 4.21 -3.54 14.35
C VAL A 90 5.34 -4.54 14.26
N GLU A 91 6.57 -4.04 14.20
CA GLU A 91 7.76 -4.86 14.21
C GLU A 91 8.43 -4.80 15.59
N ASN A 92 8.76 -5.96 16.14
CA ASN A 92 9.52 -6.01 17.38
C ASN A 92 10.98 -5.60 17.10
N PRO A 93 11.50 -4.56 17.78
CA PRO A 93 12.83 -4.04 17.50
C PRO A 93 13.96 -5.03 17.81
N LYS A 94 13.75 -5.99 18.74
CA LYS A 94 14.79 -6.94 19.18
C LYS A 94 14.96 -8.12 18.21
N ASN A 95 13.85 -8.71 17.76
CA ASN A 95 13.85 -9.93 16.97
C ASN A 95 13.24 -9.78 15.57
N ARG A 96 12.86 -8.55 15.19
CA ARG A 96 12.33 -8.18 13.86
C ARG A 96 11.05 -8.94 13.46
N LYS A 97 10.39 -9.62 14.42
CA LYS A 97 9.12 -10.34 14.21
C LYS A 97 7.97 -9.36 14.06
N LEU A 98 7.05 -9.68 13.15
CA LEU A 98 5.83 -8.92 12.96
C LEU A 98 4.75 -9.35 13.96
N LEU A 99 4.11 -8.37 14.56
CA LEU A 99 3.07 -8.49 15.59
C LEU A 99 1.90 -7.57 15.21
N LEU A 100 0.77 -7.69 15.90
CA LEU A 100 -0.32 -6.70 15.79
C LEU A 100 -0.35 -5.83 17.05
N GLY A 101 -0.21 -4.53 16.89
CA GLY A 101 -0.26 -3.55 17.98
C GLY A 101 -1.52 -2.70 17.92
N CYS A 102 -2.03 -2.28 19.07
CA CYS A 102 -3.13 -1.33 19.13
C CYS A 102 -2.73 0.03 18.53
N THR A 103 -3.59 0.60 17.68
CA THR A 103 -3.43 1.96 17.16
C THR A 103 -3.53 3.03 18.27
N GLY A 104 -4.06 2.68 19.44
CA GLY A 104 -4.19 3.57 20.60
C GLY A 104 -2.95 3.69 21.49
N TYR A 105 -1.80 3.10 21.13
CA TYR A 105 -0.55 3.28 21.88
C TYR A 105 -0.16 4.77 21.96
N PRO A 106 0.35 5.28 23.10
CA PRO A 106 0.72 4.59 24.35
C PRO A 106 -0.42 4.50 25.38
N LYS A 107 -1.65 4.93 25.06
CA LYS A 107 -2.79 4.84 25.98
C LYS A 107 -3.33 3.42 26.10
N CYS A 108 -3.10 2.59 25.08
CA CYS A 108 -3.42 1.17 25.09
C CYS A 108 -2.22 0.38 24.54
N ASN A 109 -1.65 -0.49 25.38
CA ASN A 109 -0.39 -1.19 25.13
C ASN A 109 -0.62 -2.63 24.69
N TYR A 110 -1.85 -2.96 24.26
CA TYR A 110 -2.19 -4.28 23.79
C TYR A 110 -1.38 -4.62 22.54
N ILE A 111 -0.74 -5.79 22.60
CA ILE A 111 0.06 -6.38 21.53
C ILE A 111 -0.38 -7.83 21.39
N PHE A 112 -0.77 -8.22 20.18
CA PHE A 112 -0.96 -9.60 19.80
C PHE A 112 0.35 -10.13 19.19
N PRO A 113 0.95 -11.21 19.72
CA PRO A 113 2.36 -11.55 19.52
C PRO A 113 2.69 -12.18 18.15
N TYR A 114 1.73 -12.25 17.23
CA TYR A 114 1.92 -12.73 15.86
C TYR A 114 0.79 -12.23 14.96
N ILE A 115 0.95 -12.38 13.66
CA ILE A 115 -0.11 -12.15 12.68
C ILE A 115 -0.77 -13.52 12.37
N PRO A 116 -2.10 -13.68 12.54
CA PRO A 116 -2.79 -14.92 12.20
C PRO A 116 -2.61 -15.29 10.72
N VAL A 117 -2.33 -16.57 10.44
CA VAL A 117 -2.20 -17.09 9.06
C VAL A 117 -3.50 -16.86 8.27
N ASP A 118 -4.63 -17.13 8.90
CA ASP A 118 -5.95 -17.01 8.29
C ASP A 118 -6.29 -15.57 7.91
N LEU A 119 -5.82 -14.60 8.70
CA LEU A 119 -5.99 -13.18 8.37
C LEU A 119 -5.23 -12.81 7.10
N VAL A 120 -4.01 -13.34 6.93
CA VAL A 120 -3.22 -13.12 5.71
C VAL A 120 -3.86 -13.83 4.53
N ASN A 121 -4.29 -15.07 4.69
CA ASN A 121 -5.00 -15.79 3.61
C ASN A 121 -6.29 -15.08 3.22
N LYS A 122 -7.08 -14.60 4.18
CA LYS A 122 -8.28 -13.79 3.92
C LYS A 122 -7.96 -12.54 3.10
N TYR A 123 -6.87 -11.83 3.44
CA TYR A 123 -6.40 -10.69 2.66
C TYR A 123 -6.01 -11.08 1.23
N LEU A 124 -5.21 -12.15 1.07
CA LEU A 124 -4.74 -12.63 -0.23
C LEU A 124 -5.89 -13.04 -1.15
N THR A 125 -6.89 -13.74 -0.62
CA THR A 125 -8.10 -14.13 -1.36
C THR A 125 -8.96 -12.91 -1.70
N THR A 126 -9.18 -12.00 -0.75
CA THR A 126 -10.00 -10.79 -0.96
C THR A 126 -9.39 -9.87 -2.03
N THR A 127 -8.06 -9.75 -2.04
CA THR A 127 -7.33 -8.91 -3.00
C THR A 127 -6.93 -9.66 -4.28
N GLN A 128 -7.25 -10.95 -4.38
CA GLN A 128 -6.88 -11.82 -5.49
C GLN A 128 -5.39 -11.71 -5.87
N LYS A 129 -4.50 -11.66 -4.86
CA LYS A 129 -3.05 -11.53 -5.06
C LYS A 129 -2.49 -12.79 -5.72
N VAL A 130 -1.93 -12.62 -6.92
CA VAL A 130 -1.32 -13.70 -7.71
C VAL A 130 0.19 -13.60 -7.79
N CYS A 131 0.83 -14.75 -8.02
CA CYS A 131 2.26 -14.89 -8.21
C CYS A 131 2.70 -14.28 -9.55
N HIS A 132 3.59 -13.28 -9.50
CA HIS A 132 4.10 -12.61 -10.70
C HIS A 132 4.89 -13.52 -11.65
N LYS A 133 5.35 -14.70 -11.20
CA LYS A 133 6.14 -15.62 -12.04
C LYS A 133 5.29 -16.61 -12.82
N CYS A 134 4.15 -17.04 -12.27
CA CYS A 134 3.36 -18.14 -12.84
C CYS A 134 1.85 -17.91 -12.85
N GLY A 135 1.36 -16.79 -12.29
CA GLY A 135 -0.07 -16.46 -12.24
C GLY A 135 -0.89 -17.20 -11.17
N SER A 136 -0.36 -18.27 -10.57
CA SER A 136 -1.05 -18.99 -9.48
C SER A 136 -1.24 -18.11 -8.23
N PRO A 137 -2.27 -18.35 -7.40
CA PRO A 137 -2.51 -17.58 -6.18
C PRO A 137 -1.40 -17.77 -5.13
N PHE A 138 -1.29 -16.79 -4.24
CA PHE A 138 -0.41 -16.85 -3.07
C PHE A 138 -1.14 -17.39 -1.83
N TYR A 139 -0.40 -18.12 -0.98
CA TYR A 139 -0.87 -18.58 0.32
C TYR A 139 0.16 -18.28 1.42
N ALA A 140 -0.34 -17.91 2.59
CA ALA A 140 0.44 -17.74 3.81
C ALA A 140 0.73 -19.10 4.46
N ARG A 141 1.98 -19.31 4.86
CA ARG A 141 2.50 -20.53 5.52
C ARG A 141 3.44 -20.16 6.66
N VAL A 142 3.57 -21.04 7.65
CA VAL A 142 4.47 -20.86 8.80
C VAL A 142 5.71 -21.72 8.60
N SER A 143 6.88 -21.16 8.93
CA SER A 143 8.16 -21.86 9.04
C SER A 143 8.77 -21.62 10.42
N GLN A 144 9.89 -22.29 10.71
CA GLN A 144 10.69 -22.02 11.91
C GLN A 144 11.15 -20.55 12.03
N TYR A 145 11.29 -19.85 10.90
CA TYR A 145 11.69 -18.43 10.86
C TYR A 145 10.49 -17.47 10.92
N GLY A 146 9.27 -18.00 10.93
CA GLY A 146 8.02 -17.24 10.99
C GLY A 146 7.14 -17.38 9.74
N LEU A 147 6.15 -16.50 9.68
CA LEU A 147 5.14 -16.43 8.63
C LEU A 147 5.74 -15.92 7.33
N TYR A 148 5.44 -16.60 6.23
CA TYR A 148 5.85 -16.21 4.88
C TYR A 148 4.73 -16.51 3.88
N ILE A 149 4.83 -15.92 2.70
CA ILE A 149 3.83 -16.09 1.64
C ILE A 149 4.51 -16.80 0.48
N SER A 150 3.87 -17.82 -0.06
CA SER A 150 4.45 -18.65 -1.11
C SER A 150 3.40 -19.00 -2.15
N CYS A 151 3.88 -19.22 -3.37
CA CYS A 151 3.03 -19.67 -4.47
C CYS A 151 2.33 -20.97 -4.09
N GLU A 152 1.09 -21.15 -4.52
CA GLU A 152 0.38 -22.43 -4.43
C GLU A 152 1.20 -23.56 -5.08
N ASN A 153 1.66 -23.32 -6.33
CA ASN A 153 2.56 -24.19 -7.08
C ASN A 153 4.04 -24.01 -6.68
N PHE A 154 4.32 -24.03 -5.37
CA PHE A 154 5.66 -23.77 -4.84
C PHE A 154 6.73 -24.73 -5.40
N TRP A 155 6.41 -26.00 -5.60
CA TRP A 155 7.39 -27.00 -6.07
C TRP A 155 7.97 -26.67 -7.45
N ALA A 156 7.14 -26.17 -8.37
CA ALA A 156 7.56 -25.76 -9.70
C ALA A 156 8.07 -24.30 -9.74
N CYS A 157 7.38 -23.38 -9.05
CA CYS A 157 7.65 -21.95 -9.14
C CYS A 157 8.75 -21.46 -8.18
N LYS A 158 8.84 -22.07 -6.99
CA LYS A 158 9.74 -21.73 -5.88
C LYS A 158 9.71 -20.25 -5.47
N ASN A 159 8.61 -19.54 -5.75
CA ASN A 159 8.45 -18.14 -5.40
C ASN A 159 7.92 -17.97 -3.97
N LYS A 160 8.58 -17.08 -3.23
CA LYS A 160 8.22 -16.69 -1.86
C LYS A 160 8.40 -15.18 -1.69
N ILE A 161 7.54 -14.56 -0.90
CA ILE A 161 7.61 -13.15 -0.53
C ILE A 161 7.44 -12.98 0.97
N SER A 162 7.92 -11.87 1.52
CA SER A 162 7.75 -11.55 2.93
C SER A 162 6.34 -11.00 3.18
N VAL A 163 5.81 -11.22 4.38
CA VAL A 163 4.57 -10.58 4.84
C VAL A 163 4.73 -9.05 4.92
N LYS A 164 5.97 -8.55 5.04
CA LYS A 164 6.29 -7.11 5.00
C LYS A 164 6.06 -6.46 3.64
N ASP A 165 5.98 -7.26 2.58
CA ASP A 165 5.85 -6.78 1.20
C ASP A 165 4.38 -6.69 0.73
N LEU A 166 3.42 -6.89 1.65
CA LEU A 166 1.97 -6.83 1.39
C LEU A 166 1.36 -5.45 1.56
#